data_AF-A0A7C5XR97-F1
#
_entry.id   AF-A0A7C5XR97-F1
#
_cell.length_a   1.000
_cell.length_b   1.000
_cell.length_c   1.000
_cell.angle_alpha   90.00
_cell.angle_beta   90.00
_cell.angle_gamma   90.00
#
_symmetry.space_group_name_H-M   'P 1'
#
loop_
_entity.id
_entity.type
_entity.pdbx_description
1 polymer ?
#
loop_
_entity_poly.entity_id
_entity_poly.type
_entity_poly.pdbx_seq_one_letter_code
_entity_poly.pdbx_strand_id
1 'polypeptide(L)'
;SAVGRLPDHVARRQREAALAALRGVWRGPVAVETARLDSAGPGSVIVLRARFAVGAGCCCALGERGLPAERVGETAAQCLREWLAGEGAVDPWLADQLLVPLAFVPGESELTTTRVTRHLLTNAAVVRRFLGGDAVTVVGGEGAPGHVTVRGSCPAGAGAAQ
;
A
#
# COMPACT_ATOMS: atom_id res chain seq x y z
N SER A 1 -2.82 12.05 -9.95
CA SER A 1 -4.29 12.08 -9.89
C SER A 1 -4.82 11.91 -11.30
N ALA A 2 -5.87 11.12 -11.47
CA ALA A 2 -6.38 10.82 -12.79
C ALA A 2 -7.90 10.68 -12.79
N VAL A 3 -8.52 10.99 -13.93
CA VAL A 3 -9.97 10.96 -14.14
C VAL A 3 -10.32 10.18 -15.39
N GLY A 4 -11.40 9.41 -15.34
CA GLY A 4 -12.02 8.78 -16.50
C GLY A 4 -13.46 9.27 -16.62
N ARG A 5 -13.87 9.73 -17.82
CA ARG A 5 -15.20 10.30 -18.10
C ARG A 5 -15.71 11.31 -17.05
N LEU A 6 -14.80 12.13 -16.50
CA LEU A 6 -15.09 13.24 -15.60
C LEU A 6 -14.36 14.52 -16.06
N PRO A 7 -14.79 15.72 -15.61
CA PRO A 7 -14.09 16.97 -15.89
C PRO A 7 -12.67 17.02 -15.29
N ASP A 8 -11.73 17.67 -15.99
CA ASP A 8 -10.32 17.78 -15.55
C ASP A 8 -10.13 18.49 -14.21
N HIS A 9 -11.07 19.36 -13.84
CA HIS A 9 -11.01 20.05 -12.55
C HIS A 9 -11.10 19.08 -11.36
N VAL A 10 -11.66 17.87 -11.53
CA VAL A 10 -11.69 16.85 -10.47
C VAL A 10 -10.28 16.39 -10.14
N ALA A 11 -9.47 16.06 -11.15
CA ALA A 11 -8.08 15.66 -10.96
C ALA A 11 -7.22 16.80 -10.38
N ARG A 12 -7.46 18.04 -10.83
CA ARG A 12 -6.75 19.23 -10.31
C ARG A 12 -7.06 19.47 -8.83
N ARG A 13 -8.33 19.42 -8.42
CA ARG A 13 -8.74 19.60 -7.01
C ARG A 13 -8.18 18.51 -6.10
N GLN A 14 -8.16 17.25 -6.56
CA GLN A 14 -7.48 16.15 -5.85
C GLN A 14 -5.99 16.42 -5.67
N ARG A 15 -5.30 16.83 -6.74
CA ARG A 15 -3.87 17.19 -6.71
C ARG A 15 -3.61 18.32 -5.72
N GLU A 16 -4.36 19.40 -5.79
CA GLU A 16 -4.16 20.60 -4.96
C GLU A 16 -4.36 20.28 -3.48
N ALA A 17 -5.43 19.57 -3.14
CA ALA A 17 -5.71 19.14 -1.77
C ALA A 17 -4.61 18.21 -1.23
N ALA A 18 -4.15 17.22 -2.03
CA ALA A 18 -3.06 16.35 -1.62
C ALA A 18 -1.75 17.11 -1.40
N LEU A 19 -1.38 18.03 -2.30
CA LEU A 19 -0.19 18.86 -2.16
C LEU A 19 -0.27 19.77 -0.93
N ALA A 20 -1.43 20.36 -0.65
CA ALA A 20 -1.64 21.18 0.53
C ALA A 20 -1.48 20.36 1.83
N ALA A 21 -2.09 19.17 1.88
CA ALA A 21 -2.01 18.28 3.04
C ALA A 21 -0.60 17.72 3.28
N LEU A 22 0.22 17.54 2.23
CA LEU A 22 1.60 17.06 2.34
C LEU A 22 2.64 18.14 2.66
N ARG A 23 2.24 19.43 2.76
CA ARG A 23 3.19 20.50 3.08
C ARG A 23 3.88 20.24 4.43
N GLY A 24 5.21 20.31 4.43
CA GLY A 24 6.02 20.13 5.65
C GLY A 24 6.16 18.67 6.14
N VAL A 25 5.53 17.71 5.46
CA VAL A 25 5.60 16.28 5.81
C VAL A 25 6.87 15.64 5.25
N TRP A 26 7.22 15.99 4.01
CA TRP A 26 8.33 15.40 3.27
C TRP A 26 9.38 16.47 2.95
N ARG A 27 10.66 16.12 3.09
CA ARG A 27 11.80 17.03 2.83
C ARG A 27 12.30 17.00 1.38
N GLY A 28 11.94 15.98 0.61
CA GLY A 28 12.30 15.86 -0.80
C GLY A 28 11.30 16.54 -1.75
N PRO A 29 11.51 16.42 -3.08
CA PRO A 29 10.58 16.95 -4.06
C PRO A 29 9.23 16.23 -3.99
N VAL A 30 8.15 17.00 -4.03
CA VAL A 30 6.78 16.49 -4.11
C VAL A 30 6.14 17.02 -5.38
N ALA A 31 5.73 16.12 -6.26
CA ALA A 31 5.00 16.44 -7.48
C ALA A 31 3.83 15.47 -7.64
N VAL A 32 2.69 16.01 -8.06
CA VAL A 32 1.49 15.23 -8.38
C VAL A 32 1.02 15.68 -9.76
N GLU A 33 1.05 14.75 -10.71
CA GLU A 33 0.58 14.98 -12.08
C GLU A 33 -0.92 14.70 -12.21
N THR A 34 -1.54 15.30 -13.23
CA THR A 34 -2.94 15.05 -13.60
C THR A 34 -3.00 14.30 -14.93
N ALA A 35 -3.82 13.26 -15.02
CA ALA A 35 -4.00 12.48 -16.25
C ALA A 35 -5.47 12.19 -16.55
N ARG A 36 -5.77 11.93 -17.83
CA ARG A 36 -7.02 11.30 -18.25
C ARG A 36 -6.77 9.81 -18.46
N LEU A 37 -7.67 8.98 -17.94
CA LEU A 37 -7.67 7.54 -18.17
C LEU A 37 -8.77 7.22 -19.17
N ASP A 38 -8.46 6.32 -20.10
CA ASP A 38 -9.51 5.67 -20.87
C ASP A 38 -10.28 4.75 -19.92
N SER A 39 -11.59 4.94 -19.84
CA SER A 39 -12.45 4.25 -18.88
C SER A 39 -13.82 3.95 -19.47
N ALA A 40 -14.40 2.82 -19.08
CA ALA A 40 -15.76 2.43 -19.47
C ALA A 40 -16.84 3.30 -18.77
N GLY A 41 -16.51 3.95 -17.66
CA GLY A 41 -17.44 4.73 -16.85
C GLY A 41 -16.77 5.89 -16.10
N PRO A 42 -17.57 6.78 -15.48
CA PRO A 42 -17.06 7.91 -14.70
C PRO A 42 -16.33 7.43 -13.45
N GLY A 43 -15.14 7.97 -13.19
CA GLY A 43 -14.34 7.64 -12.02
C GLY A 43 -13.12 8.54 -11.87
N SER A 44 -12.54 8.55 -10.68
CA SER A 44 -11.26 9.23 -10.44
C SER A 44 -10.44 8.49 -9.40
N VAL A 45 -9.13 8.69 -9.44
CA VAL A 45 -8.18 8.09 -8.50
C VAL A 45 -7.01 9.03 -8.29
N ILE A 46 -6.51 9.07 -7.07
CA ILE A 46 -5.19 9.63 -6.78
C ILE A 46 -4.33 8.56 -6.14
N VAL A 47 -3.10 8.44 -6.64
CA VAL A 47 -2.06 7.57 -6.08
C VAL A 47 -0.88 8.47 -5.75
N LEU A 48 -0.39 8.36 -4.51
CA LEU A 48 0.78 9.06 -4.01
C LEU A 48 1.83 8.01 -3.65
N ARG A 49 2.99 8.09 -4.28
CA ARG A 49 4.10 7.16 -4.06
C ARG A 49 5.25 7.88 -3.37
N ALA A 50 5.70 7.36 -2.23
CA ALA A 50 6.96 7.78 -1.63
C ALA A 50 8.07 6.83 -2.07
N ARG A 51 9.22 7.39 -2.45
CA ARG A 51 10.43 6.64 -2.82
C ARG A 51 11.54 6.97 -1.84
N PHE A 52 12.20 5.93 -1.36
CA PHE A 52 13.34 6.04 -0.45
C PHE A 52 14.60 5.55 -1.16
N ALA A 53 15.75 5.63 -0.48
CA ALA A 53 16.99 5.04 -0.99
C ALA A 53 16.84 3.52 -1.19
N VAL A 54 16.10 2.86 -0.29
CA VAL A 54 15.74 1.45 -0.38
C VAL A 54 14.22 1.35 -0.24
N GLY A 55 13.56 0.81 -1.27
CA GLY A 55 12.12 0.59 -1.27
C GLY A 55 11.27 1.81 -1.65
N ALA A 56 9.98 1.55 -1.76
CA ALA A 56 8.93 2.51 -2.04
C ALA A 56 7.61 1.97 -1.48
N GLY A 57 6.66 2.87 -1.28
CA GLY A 57 5.29 2.50 -0.91
C GLY A 57 4.32 3.54 -1.42
N CYS A 58 3.03 3.21 -1.36
CA CYS A 58 2.01 4.08 -1.91
C CYS A 58 0.73 4.12 -1.08
N CYS A 59 0.06 5.26 -1.20
CA CYS A 59 -1.27 5.49 -0.69
C CYS A 59 -2.16 5.92 -1.84
N CYS A 60 -3.39 5.41 -1.89
CA CYS A 60 -4.35 5.80 -2.90
C CYS A 60 -5.73 6.08 -2.30
N ALA A 61 -6.50 6.89 -3.02
CA ALA A 61 -7.91 7.10 -2.74
C ALA A 61 -8.68 7.13 -4.05
N LEU A 62 -9.86 6.52 -4.04
CA LEU A 62 -10.80 6.51 -5.16
C LEU A 62 -11.83 7.62 -4.95
N GLY A 63 -12.26 8.23 -6.06
CA GLY A 63 -13.41 9.12 -6.03
C GLY A 63 -14.72 8.34 -6.03
N GLU A 64 -15.68 8.84 -5.30
CA GLU A 64 -17.01 8.25 -5.15
C GLU A 64 -18.09 9.30 -5.43
N ARG A 65 -19.30 8.87 -5.82
CA ARG A 65 -20.40 9.80 -6.07
C ARG A 65 -20.75 10.55 -4.80
N GLY A 66 -20.80 11.88 -4.88
CA GLY A 66 -21.09 12.76 -3.74
C GLY A 66 -19.88 13.06 -2.85
N LEU A 67 -18.75 12.37 -3.04
CA LEU A 67 -17.52 12.66 -2.31
C LEU A 67 -16.75 13.83 -2.98
N PRO A 68 -16.44 14.92 -2.27
CA PRO A 68 -15.68 16.03 -2.85
C PRO A 68 -14.28 15.59 -3.30
N ALA A 69 -13.81 16.17 -4.41
CA ALA A 69 -12.50 15.87 -4.98
C ALA A 69 -11.34 16.18 -4.00
N GLU A 70 -11.47 17.23 -3.19
CA GLU A 70 -10.50 17.60 -2.16
C GLU A 70 -10.38 16.51 -1.10
N ARG A 71 -11.52 15.96 -0.64
CA ARG A 71 -11.54 14.88 0.35
C ARG A 71 -10.79 13.65 -0.16
N VAL A 72 -10.94 13.31 -1.45
CA VAL A 72 -10.18 12.22 -2.07
C VAL A 72 -8.67 12.50 -2.03
N GLY A 73 -8.25 13.73 -2.37
CA GLY A 73 -6.85 14.16 -2.28
C GLY A 73 -6.30 14.11 -0.86
N GLU A 74 -7.05 14.66 0.11
CA GLU A 74 -6.74 14.65 1.54
C GLU A 74 -6.63 13.23 2.09
N THR A 75 -7.53 12.31 1.74
CA THR A 75 -7.49 10.92 2.20
C THR A 75 -6.20 10.22 1.79
N ALA A 76 -5.79 10.35 0.52
CA ALA A 76 -4.54 9.75 0.06
C ALA A 76 -3.32 10.39 0.74
N ALA A 77 -3.33 11.72 0.93
CA ALA A 77 -2.26 12.42 1.62
C ALA A 77 -2.17 12.06 3.10
N GLN A 78 -3.31 11.91 3.77
CA GLN A 78 -3.38 11.53 5.18
C GLN A 78 -2.85 10.11 5.41
N CYS A 79 -3.24 9.17 4.55
CA CYS A 79 -2.65 7.84 4.53
C CYS A 79 -1.11 7.89 4.44
N LEU A 80 -0.59 8.70 3.51
CA LEU A 80 0.85 8.80 3.29
C LEU A 80 1.53 9.45 4.51
N ARG A 81 0.93 10.48 5.10
CA ARG A 81 1.42 11.13 6.32
C ARG A 81 1.53 10.17 7.49
N GLU A 82 0.48 9.38 7.73
CA GLU A 82 0.44 8.40 8.81
C GLU A 82 1.52 7.33 8.63
N TRP A 83 1.72 6.86 7.39
CA TRP A 83 2.80 5.93 7.10
C TRP A 83 4.18 6.57 7.28
N LEU A 84 4.42 7.77 6.75
CA LEU A 84 5.69 8.49 6.88
C LEU A 84 6.05 8.88 8.31
N ALA A 85 5.07 8.98 9.20
CA ALA A 85 5.28 9.29 10.62
C ALA A 85 5.66 8.06 11.46
N GLY A 86 5.49 6.85 10.93
CA GLY A 86 5.81 5.60 11.63
C GLY A 86 7.10 4.93 11.13
N GLU A 87 7.44 3.79 11.72
CA GLU A 87 8.69 3.06 11.46
C GLU A 87 8.53 1.81 10.57
N GLY A 88 7.38 1.66 9.92
CA GLY A 88 7.10 0.51 9.05
C GLY A 88 7.88 0.58 7.74
N ALA A 89 8.72 -0.42 7.48
CA ALA A 89 9.51 -0.53 6.24
C ALA A 89 8.63 -0.63 4.98
N VAL A 90 7.45 -1.24 5.11
CA VAL A 90 6.45 -1.32 4.04
C VAL A 90 5.14 -0.66 4.45
N ASP A 91 4.40 -0.13 3.47
CA ASP A 91 3.09 0.44 3.72
C ASP A 91 2.07 -0.65 4.14
N PRO A 92 0.96 -0.27 4.80
CA PRO A 92 -0.04 -1.22 5.30
C PRO A 92 -0.71 -2.13 4.27
N TRP A 93 -0.69 -1.76 2.98
CA TRP A 93 -1.29 -2.54 1.89
C TRP A 93 -0.26 -3.47 1.24
N LEU A 94 0.98 -3.02 1.12
CA LEU A 94 2.06 -3.88 0.62
C LEU A 94 2.36 -5.03 1.58
N ALA A 95 2.21 -4.82 2.89
CA ALA A 95 2.46 -5.84 3.91
C ALA A 95 1.68 -7.15 3.65
N ASP A 96 0.39 -7.06 3.28
CA ASP A 96 -0.41 -8.26 3.00
C ASP A 96 -0.11 -8.90 1.64
N GLN A 97 0.25 -8.08 0.66
CA GLN A 97 0.62 -8.54 -0.68
C GLN A 97 1.94 -9.31 -0.70
N LEU A 98 2.85 -8.99 0.24
CA LEU A 98 4.14 -9.66 0.35
C LEU A 98 4.08 -11.06 0.98
N LEU A 99 2.98 -11.41 1.68
CA LEU A 99 2.90 -12.71 2.36
C LEU A 99 3.08 -13.89 1.40
N VAL A 100 2.38 -13.87 0.26
CA VAL A 100 2.42 -14.96 -0.72
C VAL A 100 3.80 -15.09 -1.38
N PRO A 101 4.40 -14.04 -1.97
CA PRO A 101 5.72 -14.19 -2.59
C PRO A 101 6.79 -14.58 -1.57
N LEU A 102 6.77 -14.04 -0.35
CA LEU A 102 7.72 -14.41 0.71
C LEU A 102 7.55 -15.86 1.17
N ALA A 103 6.34 -16.42 1.07
CA ALA A 103 6.10 -17.83 1.42
C ALA A 103 6.78 -18.83 0.45
N PHE A 104 7.25 -18.37 -0.71
CA PHE A 104 8.05 -19.17 -1.64
C PHE A 104 9.57 -18.89 -1.54
N VAL A 105 9.98 -17.94 -0.71
CA VAL A 105 11.39 -17.65 -0.46
C VAL A 105 11.90 -18.62 0.60
N PRO A 106 12.95 -19.43 0.35
CA PRO A 106 13.45 -20.37 1.35
C PRO A 106 13.93 -19.66 2.61
N GLY A 107 13.51 -20.17 3.78
CA GLY A 107 13.93 -19.64 5.08
C GLY A 107 12.93 -18.66 5.68
N GLU A 108 13.43 -17.72 6.48
CA GLU A 108 12.61 -16.76 7.21
C GLU A 108 12.78 -15.37 6.61
N SER A 109 11.65 -14.72 6.32
CA SER A 109 11.58 -13.33 5.87
C SER A 109 10.84 -12.49 6.90
N GLU A 110 11.31 -11.27 7.15
CA GLU A 110 10.71 -10.34 8.10
C GLU A 110 10.36 -9.00 7.44
N LEU A 111 9.25 -8.40 7.84
CA LEU A 111 8.88 -7.04 7.47
C LEU A 111 8.17 -6.32 8.61
N THR A 112 8.27 -5.00 8.61
CA THR A 112 7.52 -4.13 9.52
C THR A 112 6.54 -3.27 8.74
N THR A 113 5.38 -3.01 9.34
CA THR A 113 4.37 -2.09 8.79
C THR A 113 3.84 -1.16 9.88
N THR A 114 3.40 0.03 9.50
CA THR A 114 2.86 1.00 10.47
C THR A 114 1.46 0.64 10.96
N ARG A 115 0.76 -0.27 10.26
CA ARG A 115 -0.59 -0.69 10.64
C ARG A 115 -0.89 -2.11 10.18
N VAL A 116 -1.21 -2.98 11.14
CA VAL A 116 -1.80 -4.29 10.87
C VAL A 116 -3.22 -4.09 10.35
N THR A 117 -3.45 -4.48 9.10
CA THR A 117 -4.78 -4.40 8.47
C THR A 117 -5.55 -5.71 8.65
N ARG A 118 -6.88 -5.65 8.59
CA ARG A 118 -7.71 -6.86 8.53
C ARG A 118 -7.37 -7.77 7.35
N HIS A 119 -6.95 -7.18 6.22
CA HIS A 119 -6.52 -7.92 5.04
C HIS A 119 -5.23 -8.69 5.32
N LEU A 120 -4.25 -8.08 5.98
CA LEU A 120 -3.02 -8.75 6.43
C LEU A 120 -3.33 -9.97 7.30
N LEU A 121 -4.20 -9.81 8.30
CA LEU A 121 -4.58 -10.91 9.20
C LEU A 121 -5.31 -12.05 8.46
N THR A 122 -6.20 -11.69 7.53
CA THR A 122 -6.98 -12.65 6.75
C THR A 122 -6.07 -13.40 5.77
N ASN A 123 -5.20 -12.70 5.03
CA ASN A 123 -4.24 -13.32 4.11
C ASN A 123 -3.24 -14.20 4.87
N ALA A 124 -2.77 -13.79 6.05
CA ALA A 124 -1.92 -14.62 6.91
C ALA A 124 -2.62 -15.93 7.30
N ALA A 125 -3.92 -15.87 7.66
CA ALA A 125 -4.70 -17.07 7.97
C ALA A 125 -4.86 -17.99 6.75
N VAL A 126 -5.06 -17.44 5.55
CA VAL A 126 -5.11 -18.22 4.31
C VAL A 126 -3.76 -18.89 4.03
N VAL A 127 -2.65 -18.16 4.08
CA VAL A 127 -1.31 -18.73 3.84
C VAL A 127 -1.02 -19.87 4.82
N ARG A 128 -1.30 -19.68 6.11
CA ARG A 128 -1.17 -20.72 7.13
C ARG A 128 -1.99 -21.97 6.83
N ARG A 129 -3.18 -21.81 6.25
CA ARG A 129 -4.06 -22.93 5.89
C ARG A 129 -3.45 -23.82 4.81
N PHE A 130 -2.66 -23.26 3.89
CA PHE A 130 -2.00 -24.01 2.82
C PHE A 130 -0.62 -24.53 3.21
N LEU A 131 0.15 -23.77 3.98
CA LEU A 131 1.58 -24.05 4.20
C LEU A 131 1.94 -24.49 5.63
N GLY A 132 1.01 -24.41 6.58
CA GLY A 132 1.24 -24.76 7.98
C GLY A 132 0.94 -23.60 8.94
N GLY A 133 0.53 -23.92 10.17
CA GLY A 133 0.06 -22.94 11.16
C GLY A 133 1.12 -21.88 11.54
N ASP A 134 2.40 -22.22 11.41
CA ASP A 134 3.56 -21.39 11.74
C ASP A 134 4.19 -20.71 10.51
N ALA A 135 3.61 -20.87 9.31
CA ALA A 135 4.11 -20.29 8.07
C ALA A 135 4.12 -18.75 8.09
N VAL A 136 3.23 -18.12 8.86
CA VAL A 136 3.18 -16.67 9.05
C VAL A 136 3.02 -16.36 10.53
N THR A 137 3.71 -15.35 11.04
CA THR A 137 3.50 -14.77 12.37
C THR A 137 3.25 -13.28 12.20
N VAL A 138 2.22 -12.74 12.88
CA VAL A 138 1.94 -11.30 12.89
C VAL A 138 1.90 -10.86 14.34
N VAL A 139 2.83 -10.00 14.72
CA VAL A 139 2.90 -9.36 16.04
C VAL A 139 2.34 -7.94 15.90
N GLY A 140 1.36 -7.59 16.72
CA GLY A 140 0.61 -6.33 16.66
C GLY A 140 -0.89 -6.57 16.50
N GLY A 141 -1.70 -5.75 17.17
CA GLY A 141 -3.17 -5.78 17.04
C GLY A 141 -3.63 -5.05 15.78
N GLU A 142 -4.86 -5.35 15.31
CA GLU A 142 -5.46 -4.62 14.19
C GLU A 142 -5.46 -3.10 14.48
N GLY A 143 -4.96 -2.30 13.53
CA GLY A 143 -4.81 -0.85 13.69
C GLY A 143 -3.49 -0.40 14.33
N ALA A 144 -2.72 -1.30 14.95
CA ALA A 144 -1.42 -0.99 15.56
C ALA A 144 -0.25 -1.30 14.61
N PRO A 145 0.97 -0.79 14.86
CA PRO A 145 2.18 -1.22 14.15
C PRO A 145 2.37 -2.74 14.20
N GLY A 146 2.92 -3.29 13.12
CA GLY A 146 3.05 -4.73 12.92
C GLY A 146 4.46 -5.16 12.60
N HIS A 147 4.88 -6.29 13.18
CA HIS A 147 6.03 -7.07 12.72
C HIS A 147 5.51 -8.40 12.17
N VAL A 148 5.91 -8.74 10.95
CA VAL A 148 5.44 -9.92 10.23
C VAL A 148 6.62 -10.79 9.87
N THR A 149 6.53 -12.05 10.25
CA THR A 149 7.50 -13.10 9.90
C THR A 149 6.81 -14.07 8.95
N VAL A 150 7.45 -14.40 7.84
CA VAL A 150 6.99 -15.41 6.88
C VAL A 150 8.06 -16.48 6.75
N ARG A 151 7.70 -17.73 7.06
CA ARG A 151 8.55 -18.90 6.83
C ARG A 151 8.20 -19.50 5.50
N GLY A 152 9.03 -19.22 4.51
CA GLY A 152 8.83 -19.74 3.18
C GLY A 152 9.48 -21.10 3.01
N SER A 153 8.83 -21.90 2.17
CA SER A 153 9.35 -23.19 1.74
C SER A 153 9.55 -23.13 0.24
N CYS A 154 10.75 -23.54 -0.21
CA CYS A 154 10.94 -23.79 -1.62
C CYS A 154 10.15 -25.06 -1.97
N PRO A 155 9.22 -25.05 -2.94
CA PRO A 155 8.64 -26.30 -3.41
C PRO A 155 9.80 -27.17 -3.91
N ALA A 156 9.97 -28.33 -3.30
CA ALA A 156 11.01 -29.29 -3.65
C ALA A 156 10.88 -29.63 -5.14
N GLY A 157 11.73 -29.04 -5.99
CA GLY A 157 11.63 -29.20 -7.44
C GLY A 157 12.53 -28.30 -8.31
N ALA A 158 13.08 -27.20 -7.80
CA ALA A 158 13.96 -26.32 -8.57
C ALA A 158 15.46 -26.49 -8.27
N GLY A 159 15.89 -27.72 -7.95
CA GLY A 159 17.26 -28.01 -7.52
C GLY A 159 17.64 -29.49 -7.69
N ALA A 160 17.47 -30.02 -8.89
CA ALA A 160 18.14 -31.26 -9.32
C ALA A 160 18.32 -31.25 -10.85
N ALA A 161 19.12 -30.31 -11.34
CA ALA A 161 19.84 -30.48 -12.59
C ALA A 161 21.31 -30.66 -12.20
N GLN A 162 21.75 -31.93 -12.16
CA GLN A 162 23.15 -32.31 -12.28
C GLN A 162 23.52 -32.30 -13.76
#